data_AF-A0A940VV26-F1
#
_entry.id   AF-A0A940VV26-F1
#
_cell.length_a   1.000
_cell.length_b   1.000
_cell.length_c   1.000
_cell.angle_alpha   90.00
_cell.angle_beta   90.00
_cell.angle_gamma   90.00
#
_symmetry.space_group_name_H-M   'P 1'
#
loop_
_entity.id
_entity.type
_entity.pdbx_description
1 polymer ?
#
loop_
_entity_poly.entity_id
_entity_poly.type
_entity_poly.pdbx_seq_one_letter_code
_entity_poly.pdbx_strand_id
1 'polypeptide(L)'
;MQNQLTDAEKLKSYAKYFYREPAKPNAELLAKMEKPIDAGKALLPENINDLLDPGYHEVEAGWCILPNGAAFAANHTKMPGVTVDMINWWFAWHALEDLRYKIWWPKGHYSACVSDEDRKKILDPERPITQKFQGITHHVVEDVGGGKEDIFISFLTPEDMGFDMKRFKAPNVGTLVAANGVSSPLNAPPGVPKAPAIMCHFIREIPGGIEFRTRFWMGYHIVDKKPKLLLPPGIKIPEVAPRNLATHNVLEYTNLASFLPEIYREQKGVIAE
;
A
#
# COMPACT_ATOMS: atom_id res chain seq x y z
N MET A 1 -6.04 21.35 6.42
CA MET A 1 -6.15 20.87 5.02
C MET A 1 -7.55 20.31 4.78
N GLN A 2 -8.39 21.01 4.02
CA GLN A 2 -9.63 20.42 3.47
C GLN A 2 -9.24 19.56 2.27
N ASN A 3 -9.89 18.41 2.07
CA ASN A 3 -9.63 17.59 0.87
C ASN A 3 -10.38 18.19 -0.32
N GLN A 4 -9.87 19.29 -0.85
CA GLN A 4 -10.39 19.97 -2.03
C GLN A 4 -9.28 20.16 -3.05
N LEU A 5 -9.66 20.21 -4.32
CA LEU A 5 -8.72 20.50 -5.40
C LEU A 5 -8.44 22.00 -5.47
N THR A 6 -7.18 22.36 -5.65
CA THR A 6 -6.74 23.70 -6.08
C THR A 6 -7.23 23.99 -7.50
N ASP A 7 -7.22 25.26 -7.90
CA ASP A 7 -7.63 25.64 -9.27
C ASP A 7 -6.70 25.04 -10.33
N ALA A 8 -5.41 24.90 -10.05
CA ALA A 8 -4.47 24.21 -10.94
C ALA A 8 -4.79 22.72 -11.06
N GLU A 9 -5.14 22.05 -9.96
CA GLU A 9 -5.54 20.63 -9.98
C GLU A 9 -6.83 20.42 -10.78
N LYS A 10 -7.82 21.33 -10.68
CA LYS A 10 -9.08 21.24 -11.42
C LYS A 10 -8.90 21.25 -12.95
N LEU A 11 -7.81 21.84 -13.45
CA LEU A 11 -7.50 21.93 -14.87
C LEU A 11 -6.83 20.65 -15.42
N LYS A 12 -6.40 19.73 -14.57
CA LYS A 12 -5.75 18.49 -15.00
C LYS A 12 -6.75 17.56 -15.67
N SER A 13 -6.31 16.86 -16.73
CA SER A 13 -7.16 15.92 -17.50
C SER A 13 -7.77 14.80 -16.63
N TYR A 14 -7.08 14.41 -15.57
CA TYR A 14 -7.51 13.40 -14.59
C TYR A 14 -8.23 13.98 -13.36
N ALA A 15 -8.52 15.28 -13.29
CA ALA A 15 -9.25 15.88 -12.16
C ALA A 15 -10.65 15.27 -11.99
N LYS A 16 -11.29 14.85 -13.08
CA LYS A 16 -12.60 14.18 -13.08
C LYS A 16 -12.67 12.96 -12.16
N TYR A 17 -11.56 12.24 -11.97
CA TYR A 17 -11.53 11.04 -11.13
C TYR A 17 -11.68 11.36 -9.63
N PHE A 18 -11.33 12.57 -9.20
CA PHE A 18 -11.48 13.00 -7.80
C PHE A 18 -12.95 13.13 -7.40
N TYR A 19 -13.81 13.51 -8.35
CA TYR A 19 -15.24 13.72 -8.14
C TYR A 19 -16.08 12.48 -8.40
N ARG A 20 -15.48 11.36 -8.81
CA ARG A 20 -16.21 10.09 -8.97
C ARG A 20 -16.64 9.61 -7.59
N GLU A 21 -17.87 9.12 -7.51
CA GLU A 21 -18.29 8.34 -6.35
C GLU A 21 -17.40 7.09 -6.25
N PRO A 22 -16.75 6.85 -5.10
CA PRO A 22 -15.88 5.70 -4.97
C PRO A 22 -16.63 4.38 -5.18
N ALA A 23 -15.97 3.42 -5.81
CA ALA A 23 -16.56 2.12 -6.08
C ALA A 23 -17.05 1.43 -4.80
N LYS A 24 -18.19 0.75 -4.89
CA LYS A 24 -18.76 0.03 -3.74
C LYS A 24 -17.84 -1.14 -3.34
N PRO A 25 -17.32 -1.17 -2.10
CA PRO A 25 -16.45 -2.25 -1.63
C PRO A 25 -17.22 -3.56 -1.48
N ASN A 26 -16.48 -4.67 -1.50
CA ASN A 26 -17.04 -5.98 -1.19
C ASN A 26 -17.49 -6.02 0.28
N ALA A 27 -18.80 -6.17 0.51
CA ALA A 27 -19.39 -6.18 1.83
C ALA A 27 -18.90 -7.36 2.70
N GLU A 28 -18.66 -8.53 2.11
CA GLU A 28 -18.12 -9.69 2.83
C GLU A 28 -16.68 -9.43 3.30
N LEU A 29 -15.89 -8.74 2.47
CA LEU A 29 -14.52 -8.38 2.81
C LEU A 29 -14.49 -7.34 3.94
N LEU A 30 -15.40 -6.37 3.93
CA LEU A 30 -15.56 -5.41 5.02
C LEU A 30 -16.04 -6.08 6.31
N ALA A 31 -16.98 -7.02 6.22
CA ALA A 31 -17.49 -7.75 7.39
C ALA A 31 -16.37 -8.53 8.12
N LYS A 32 -15.36 -9.02 7.39
CA LYS A 32 -14.16 -9.64 7.98
C LYS A 32 -13.30 -8.68 8.81
N MET A 33 -13.51 -7.36 8.69
CA MET A 33 -12.80 -6.35 9.47
C MET A 33 -13.52 -5.99 10.77
N GLU A 34 -14.75 -6.45 10.99
CA GLU A 34 -15.51 -6.11 12.20
C GLU A 34 -14.91 -6.72 13.46
N LYS A 35 -14.30 -7.90 13.35
CA LYS A 35 -13.72 -8.66 14.48
C LYS A 35 -12.32 -9.15 14.12
N PRO A 36 -11.43 -9.29 15.12
CA PRO A 36 -10.11 -9.85 14.86
C PRO A 36 -10.21 -11.33 14.49
N ILE A 37 -9.25 -11.79 13.69
CA ILE A 37 -8.98 -13.21 13.49
C ILE A 37 -8.31 -13.81 14.72
N ASP A 38 -8.21 -15.14 14.74
CA ASP A 38 -7.27 -15.83 15.63
C ASP A 38 -5.82 -15.49 15.23
N ALA A 39 -5.06 -14.93 16.17
CA ALA A 39 -3.67 -14.54 15.97
C ALA A 39 -2.74 -15.71 15.63
N GLY A 40 -3.09 -16.94 16.02
CA GLY A 40 -2.34 -18.15 15.64
C GLY A 40 -2.41 -18.47 14.14
N LYS A 41 -3.33 -17.84 13.41
CA LYS A 41 -3.53 -18.02 11.96
C LYS A 41 -2.93 -16.89 11.13
N ALA A 42 -2.35 -15.88 11.77
CA ALA A 42 -1.70 -14.78 11.09
C ALA A 42 -0.39 -15.25 10.44
N LEU A 43 -0.16 -14.86 9.18
CA LEU A 43 1.14 -15.08 8.55
C LEU A 43 2.15 -14.11 9.19
N LEU A 44 3.13 -14.64 9.91
CA LEU A 44 4.18 -13.83 10.54
C LEU A 44 5.19 -13.31 9.49
N PRO A 45 5.81 -12.13 9.72
CA PRO A 45 6.71 -11.54 8.73
C PRO A 45 7.98 -12.37 8.49
N GLU A 46 8.39 -13.19 9.46
CA GLU A 46 9.51 -14.14 9.32
C GLU A 46 9.23 -15.21 8.25
N ASN A 47 7.95 -15.48 7.99
CA ASN A 47 7.47 -16.47 7.03
C ASN A 47 7.01 -15.82 5.71
N ILE A 48 7.49 -14.61 5.38
CA ILE A 48 7.05 -13.86 4.20
C ILE A 48 7.18 -14.67 2.88
N ASN A 49 8.13 -15.60 2.81
CA ASN A 49 8.33 -16.46 1.65
C ASN A 49 7.21 -17.47 1.41
N ASP A 50 6.34 -17.73 2.40
CA ASP A 50 5.16 -18.59 2.22
C ASP A 50 4.16 -17.95 1.24
N LEU A 51 4.20 -16.62 1.04
CA LEU A 51 3.41 -15.96 -0.01
C LEU A 51 3.73 -16.47 -1.42
N LEU A 52 4.94 -17.01 -1.64
CA LEU A 52 5.37 -17.62 -2.90
C LEU A 52 4.81 -19.04 -3.09
N ASP A 53 4.17 -19.63 -2.07
CA ASP A 53 3.54 -20.94 -2.19
C ASP A 53 2.29 -20.86 -3.08
N PRO A 54 1.99 -21.93 -3.84
CA PRO A 54 0.78 -21.98 -4.64
C PRO A 54 -0.47 -21.95 -3.77
N GLY A 55 -1.57 -21.44 -4.33
CA GLY A 55 -2.86 -21.38 -3.63
C GLY A 55 -2.97 -20.18 -2.69
N TYR A 56 -3.66 -20.39 -1.57
CA TYR A 56 -4.06 -19.35 -0.63
C TYR A 56 -3.78 -19.80 0.80
N HIS A 57 -3.51 -18.83 1.68
CA HIS A 57 -3.33 -19.09 3.10
C HIS A 57 -4.70 -19.21 3.79
N GLU A 58 -4.72 -19.76 5.00
CA GLU A 58 -5.94 -19.86 5.80
C GLU A 58 -6.61 -18.48 6.00
N VAL A 59 -5.80 -17.45 6.22
CA VAL A 59 -6.26 -16.05 6.27
C VAL A 59 -5.67 -15.27 5.11
N GLU A 60 -6.53 -14.95 4.15
CA GLU A 60 -6.26 -13.97 3.09
C GLU A 60 -6.89 -12.59 3.36
N ALA A 61 -7.77 -12.48 4.37
CA ALA A 61 -8.35 -11.22 4.79
C ALA A 61 -8.73 -11.24 6.29
N GLY A 62 -8.37 -10.18 7.00
CA GLY A 62 -8.65 -10.00 8.43
C GLY A 62 -7.51 -9.29 9.16
N TRP A 63 -7.63 -9.11 10.47
CA TRP A 63 -6.62 -8.44 11.29
C TRP A 63 -6.58 -9.01 12.70
N CYS A 64 -5.48 -8.84 13.43
CA CYS A 64 -5.37 -9.20 14.85
C CYS A 64 -4.22 -8.47 15.53
N ILE A 65 -4.21 -8.50 16.86
CA ILE A 65 -3.02 -8.19 17.67
C ILE A 65 -2.24 -9.48 17.90
N LEU A 66 -0.94 -9.44 17.65
CA LEU A 66 -0.02 -10.56 17.84
C LEU A 66 0.38 -10.66 19.32
N PRO A 67 0.79 -11.86 19.82
CA PRO A 67 1.17 -12.05 21.22
C PRO A 67 2.29 -11.12 21.71
N ASN A 68 3.19 -10.70 20.82
CA ASN A 68 4.30 -9.79 21.12
C ASN A 68 3.92 -8.30 21.10
N GLY A 69 2.63 -7.97 20.94
CA GLY A 69 2.12 -6.60 20.93
C GLY A 69 2.10 -5.93 19.54
N ALA A 70 2.73 -6.52 18.53
CA ALA A 70 2.59 -6.09 17.14
C ALA A 70 1.16 -6.35 16.62
N ALA A 71 0.86 -5.86 15.42
CA ALA A 71 -0.40 -6.17 14.77
C ALA A 71 -0.20 -6.72 13.36
N PHE A 72 -1.18 -7.52 12.95
CA PHE A 72 -1.27 -8.09 11.62
C PHE A 72 -2.56 -7.61 10.95
N ALA A 73 -2.46 -7.29 9.67
CA ALA A 73 -3.63 -7.12 8.81
C ALA A 73 -3.36 -7.76 7.44
N ALA A 74 -4.40 -8.31 6.83
CA ALA A 74 -4.37 -8.92 5.51
C ALA A 74 -5.60 -8.54 4.72
N ASN A 75 -5.45 -8.44 3.41
CA ASN A 75 -6.54 -8.29 2.45
C ASN A 75 -6.25 -9.06 1.17
N HIS A 76 -7.33 -9.49 0.51
CA HIS A 76 -7.29 -10.13 -0.78
C HIS A 76 -8.28 -9.46 -1.71
N THR A 77 -7.73 -8.71 -2.68
CA THR A 77 -8.52 -7.90 -3.61
C THR A 77 -8.22 -8.34 -5.02
N LYS A 78 -9.24 -8.86 -5.72
CA LYS A 78 -9.15 -9.14 -7.16
C LYS A 78 -9.43 -7.88 -7.95
N MET A 79 -8.66 -7.63 -9.00
CA MET A 79 -8.80 -6.49 -9.89
C MET A 79 -8.98 -6.96 -11.34
N PRO A 80 -10.23 -7.23 -11.77
CA PRO A 80 -10.51 -7.61 -13.15
C PRO A 80 -10.07 -6.51 -14.14
N GLY A 81 -9.45 -6.91 -15.24
CA GLY A 81 -9.00 -6.00 -16.30
C GLY A 81 -7.76 -5.16 -15.96
N VAL A 82 -7.20 -5.28 -14.75
CA VAL A 82 -5.94 -4.65 -14.35
C VAL A 82 -4.78 -5.60 -14.66
N THR A 83 -3.66 -5.06 -15.13
CA THR A 83 -2.41 -5.81 -15.37
C THR A 83 -1.30 -5.41 -14.41
N VAL A 84 -0.25 -6.21 -14.33
CA VAL A 84 0.98 -5.88 -13.56
C VAL A 84 1.60 -4.56 -14.02
N ASP A 85 1.61 -4.29 -15.33
CA ASP A 85 2.16 -3.04 -15.88
C ASP A 85 1.40 -1.81 -15.40
N MET A 86 0.07 -1.91 -15.27
CA MET A 86 -0.75 -0.81 -14.74
C MET A 86 -0.42 -0.52 -13.28
N ILE A 87 -0.15 -1.54 -12.46
CA ILE A 87 0.26 -1.37 -11.07
C ILE A 87 1.65 -0.75 -10.98
N ASN A 88 2.61 -1.26 -11.73
CA ASN A 88 3.96 -0.70 -11.75
C ASN A 88 3.96 0.77 -12.20
N TRP A 89 3.17 1.11 -13.22
CA TRP A 89 2.95 2.49 -13.63
C TRP A 89 2.31 3.33 -12.54
N TRP A 90 1.24 2.83 -11.91
CA TRP A 90 0.52 3.57 -10.88
C TRP A 90 1.45 4.02 -9.76
N PHE A 91 2.26 3.11 -9.23
CA PHE A 91 3.20 3.39 -8.14
C PHE A 91 4.36 4.32 -8.52
N ALA A 92 4.74 4.38 -9.79
CA ALA A 92 5.68 5.39 -10.29
C ALA A 92 5.01 6.75 -10.56
N TRP A 93 3.72 6.74 -10.93
CA TRP A 93 2.98 7.92 -11.37
C TRP A 93 2.37 8.71 -10.19
N HIS A 94 1.79 8.03 -9.20
CA HIS A 94 0.90 8.70 -8.24
C HIS A 94 1.61 9.61 -7.23
N ALA A 95 2.89 9.39 -6.96
CA ALA A 95 3.65 10.11 -5.93
C ALA A 95 4.20 11.47 -6.40
N LEU A 96 4.03 11.80 -7.68
CA LEU A 96 4.60 13.01 -8.28
C LEU A 96 3.74 14.26 -8.11
N GLU A 97 2.44 14.11 -7.79
CA GLU A 97 1.46 15.19 -7.64
C GLU A 97 0.35 14.78 -6.66
N ASP A 98 -0.03 15.67 -5.75
CA ASP A 98 -1.06 15.43 -4.73
C ASP A 98 -2.39 14.92 -5.31
N LEU A 99 -2.88 15.53 -6.40
CA LEU A 99 -4.11 15.11 -7.06
C LEU A 99 -4.08 13.63 -7.44
N ARG A 100 -2.94 13.11 -7.91
CA ARG A 100 -2.82 11.71 -8.32
C ARG A 100 -2.99 10.76 -7.14
N TYR A 101 -2.53 11.16 -5.95
CA TYR A 101 -2.77 10.42 -4.72
C TYR A 101 -4.21 10.57 -4.21
N LYS A 102 -4.75 11.79 -4.25
CA LYS A 102 -6.14 12.09 -3.86
C LYS A 102 -7.16 11.27 -4.64
N ILE A 103 -6.98 11.07 -5.96
CA ILE A 103 -7.93 10.30 -6.77
C ILE A 103 -7.98 8.81 -6.39
N TRP A 104 -6.91 8.27 -5.78
CA TRP A 104 -6.89 6.88 -5.30
C TRP A 104 -7.96 6.68 -4.23
N TRP A 105 -8.03 7.58 -3.25
CA TRP A 105 -9.03 7.54 -2.21
C TRP A 105 -9.40 8.95 -1.74
N PRO A 106 -10.36 9.63 -2.42
CA PRO A 106 -10.70 11.03 -2.15
C PRO A 106 -11.21 11.31 -0.73
N LYS A 107 -11.59 10.28 0.03
CA LYS A 107 -12.07 10.43 1.41
C LYS A 107 -10.94 10.42 2.45
N GLY A 108 -9.75 9.92 2.11
CA GLY A 108 -8.66 9.74 3.07
C GLY A 108 -7.28 10.22 2.61
N HIS A 109 -7.04 10.39 1.31
CA HIS A 109 -5.72 10.80 0.80
C HIS A 109 -5.65 12.31 0.59
N TYR A 110 -4.63 12.97 1.14
CA TYR A 110 -4.49 14.44 1.11
C TYR A 110 -3.31 14.93 0.28
N SER A 111 -2.13 14.31 0.40
CA SER A 111 -0.93 14.71 -0.33
C SER A 111 0.04 13.55 -0.48
N ALA A 112 0.86 13.60 -1.53
CA ALA A 112 1.99 12.70 -1.72
C ALA A 112 3.11 13.45 -2.43
N CYS A 113 4.31 13.34 -1.90
CA CYS A 113 5.51 13.88 -2.53
C CYS A 113 6.70 12.96 -2.35
N VAL A 114 7.75 13.27 -3.10
CA VAL A 114 9.05 12.61 -3.06
C VAL A 114 10.14 13.67 -3.01
N SER A 115 11.34 13.28 -2.60
CA SER A 115 12.50 14.19 -2.66
C SER A 115 12.84 14.58 -4.10
N ASP A 116 13.55 15.69 -4.30
CA ASP A 116 14.02 16.08 -5.63
C ASP A 116 14.98 15.05 -6.26
N GLU A 117 15.76 14.36 -5.42
CA GLU A 117 16.65 13.29 -5.88
C GLU A 117 15.85 12.10 -6.38
N ASP A 118 14.84 11.68 -5.62
CA ASP A 118 13.97 10.58 -6.02
C ASP A 118 13.13 10.94 -7.23
N ARG A 119 12.61 12.17 -7.32
CA ARG A 119 11.89 12.66 -8.49
C ARG A 119 12.71 12.48 -9.77
N LYS A 120 14.01 12.75 -9.75
CA LYS A 120 14.90 12.51 -10.90
C LYS A 120 14.96 11.04 -11.27
N LYS A 121 15.03 10.12 -10.30
CA LYS A 121 15.01 8.67 -10.55
C LYS A 121 13.68 8.24 -11.15
N ILE A 122 12.55 8.75 -10.66
CA ILE A 122 11.21 8.45 -11.19
C ILE A 122 11.09 8.90 -12.66
N LEU A 123 11.61 10.08 -12.99
CA LEU A 123 11.47 10.69 -14.31
C LEU A 123 12.50 10.21 -15.34
N ASP A 124 13.55 9.50 -14.93
CA ASP A 124 14.59 8.97 -15.82
C ASP A 124 14.02 7.92 -16.79
N PRO A 125 13.96 8.18 -18.11
CA PRO A 125 13.32 7.28 -19.08
C PRO A 125 14.03 5.92 -19.21
N GLU A 126 15.32 5.84 -18.89
CA GLU A 126 16.12 4.61 -19.01
C GLU A 126 15.94 3.70 -17.78
N ARG A 127 15.34 4.21 -16.71
CA ARG A 127 15.16 3.47 -15.47
C ARG A 127 14.00 2.46 -15.61
N PRO A 128 14.21 1.17 -15.26
CA PRO A 128 13.14 0.18 -15.26
C PRO A 128 11.95 0.63 -14.41
N ILE A 129 10.72 0.35 -14.86
CA ILE A 129 9.49 0.84 -14.22
C ILE A 129 9.39 0.51 -12.72
N THR A 130 9.83 -0.69 -12.32
CA THR A 130 9.83 -1.11 -10.91
C THR A 130 10.81 -0.31 -10.06
N GLN A 131 11.95 0.10 -10.63
CA GLN A 131 12.95 0.94 -9.94
C GLN A 131 12.56 2.41 -9.88
N LYS A 132 11.45 2.81 -10.52
CA LYS A 132 10.85 4.14 -10.37
C LYS A 132 9.94 4.26 -9.15
N PHE A 133 9.77 3.19 -8.37
CA PHE A 133 9.14 3.28 -7.05
C PHE A 133 9.86 2.42 -6.00
N GLN A 134 10.42 1.26 -6.36
CA GLN A 134 11.25 0.48 -5.44
C GLN A 134 12.56 1.22 -5.14
N GLY A 135 12.88 1.36 -3.86
CA GLY A 135 14.01 2.17 -3.38
C GLY A 135 13.70 3.66 -3.26
N ILE A 136 12.45 4.09 -3.50
CA ILE A 136 12.00 5.48 -3.36
C ILE A 136 11.24 5.64 -2.04
N THR A 137 11.34 6.81 -1.40
CA THR A 137 10.51 7.13 -0.23
C THR A 137 9.40 8.11 -0.62
N HIS A 138 8.15 7.70 -0.40
CA HIS A 138 7.00 8.59 -0.51
C HIS A 138 6.73 9.21 0.86
N HIS A 139 6.57 10.53 0.90
CA HIS A 139 6.00 11.23 2.05
C HIS A 139 4.54 11.51 1.74
N VAL A 140 3.63 10.91 2.52
CA VAL A 140 2.20 11.01 2.31
C VAL A 140 1.49 11.53 3.56
N VAL A 141 0.37 12.22 3.33
CA VAL A 141 -0.59 12.57 4.38
C VAL A 141 -1.91 11.89 4.06
N GLU A 142 -2.36 11.05 4.99
CA GLU A 142 -3.60 10.30 4.83
C GLU A 142 -4.35 10.10 6.15
N ASP A 143 -5.62 9.73 6.06
CA ASP A 143 -6.46 9.35 7.20
C ASP A 143 -7.11 8.01 6.91
N VAL A 144 -6.67 6.98 7.64
CA VAL A 144 -7.19 5.61 7.53
C VAL A 144 -8.38 5.34 8.48
N GLY A 145 -8.95 6.38 9.09
CA GLY A 145 -10.07 6.30 10.04
C GLY A 145 -9.69 6.59 11.49
N GLY A 146 -8.45 7.02 11.74
CA GLY A 146 -7.90 7.37 13.06
C GLY A 146 -7.55 8.84 13.22
N GLY A 147 -7.79 9.66 12.19
CA GLY A 147 -7.24 11.00 12.05
C GLY A 147 -6.07 11.03 11.07
N LYS A 148 -5.65 12.24 10.69
CA LYS A 148 -4.59 12.44 9.71
C LYS A 148 -3.23 12.05 10.26
N GLU A 149 -2.49 11.31 9.48
CA GLU A 149 -1.14 10.86 9.75
C GLU A 149 -0.17 11.42 8.71
N ASP A 150 1.05 11.69 9.16
CA ASP A 150 2.23 12.01 8.37
C ASP A 150 3.07 10.73 8.28
N ILE A 151 3.24 10.22 7.06
CA ILE A 151 3.78 8.89 6.82
C ILE A 151 4.93 8.95 5.81
N PHE A 152 6.05 8.34 6.18
CA PHE A 152 7.16 8.06 5.26
C PHE A 152 7.12 6.58 4.88
N ILE A 153 6.94 6.30 3.59
CA ILE A 153 6.84 4.94 3.04
C ILE A 153 8.07 4.71 2.16
N SER A 154 9.05 3.98 2.68
CA SER A 154 10.30 3.65 1.98
C SER A 154 10.17 2.29 1.30
N PHE A 155 9.94 2.31 -0.01
CA PHE A 155 9.72 1.09 -0.80
C PHE A 155 11.00 0.27 -0.95
N LEU A 156 10.84 -1.04 -0.91
CA LEU A 156 11.92 -2.02 -0.95
C LEU A 156 11.79 -2.88 -2.21
N THR A 157 12.92 -3.37 -2.71
CA THR A 157 12.92 -4.41 -3.74
C THR A 157 12.45 -5.74 -3.13
N PRO A 158 12.02 -6.72 -3.95
CA PRO A 158 11.73 -8.07 -3.43
C PRO A 158 12.89 -8.71 -2.68
N GLU A 159 14.12 -8.49 -3.17
CA GLU A 159 15.31 -9.01 -2.52
C GLU A 159 15.53 -8.33 -1.16
N ASP A 160 15.37 -7.01 -1.09
CA ASP A 160 15.53 -6.26 0.15
C ASP A 160 14.44 -6.57 1.17
N MET A 161 13.26 -6.98 0.71
CA MET A 161 12.19 -7.54 1.56
C MET A 161 12.52 -8.93 2.12
N GLY A 162 13.54 -9.61 1.60
CA GLY A 162 13.93 -10.96 2.01
C GLY A 162 13.24 -12.10 1.25
N PHE A 163 12.64 -11.83 0.08
CA PHE A 163 12.10 -12.90 -0.77
C PHE A 163 13.19 -13.74 -1.43
N ASP A 164 12.93 -15.04 -1.58
CA ASP A 164 13.75 -15.95 -2.36
C ASP A 164 13.59 -15.66 -3.86
N MET A 165 14.60 -14.97 -4.40
CA MET A 165 14.62 -14.56 -5.80
C MET A 165 14.67 -15.73 -6.80
N LYS A 166 15.00 -16.97 -6.36
CA LYS A 166 14.89 -18.15 -7.24
C LYS A 166 13.44 -18.54 -7.50
N ARG A 167 12.55 -18.22 -6.55
CA ARG A 167 11.11 -18.49 -6.56
C ARG A 167 10.29 -17.28 -6.97
N PHE A 168 10.83 -16.06 -6.81
CA PHE A 168 10.18 -14.80 -7.15
C PHE A 168 10.11 -14.59 -8.67
N LYS A 169 9.18 -15.26 -9.33
CA LYS A 169 8.90 -15.17 -10.76
C LYS A 169 7.50 -15.69 -11.07
N ALA A 170 6.98 -15.35 -12.25
CA ALA A 170 5.75 -15.95 -12.75
C ALA A 170 5.85 -17.50 -12.78
N PRO A 171 4.77 -18.23 -12.45
CA PRO A 171 3.43 -17.73 -12.10
C PRO A 171 3.26 -17.35 -10.62
N ASN A 172 4.29 -17.46 -9.78
CA ASN A 172 4.16 -17.27 -8.33
C ASN A 172 3.87 -15.81 -7.97
N VAL A 173 4.45 -14.87 -8.71
CA VAL A 173 4.33 -13.42 -8.48
C VAL A 173 4.56 -12.65 -9.78
N GLY A 174 3.77 -11.59 -9.98
CA GLY A 174 3.91 -10.68 -11.12
C GLY A 174 4.70 -9.42 -10.76
N THR A 175 4.40 -8.81 -9.60
CA THR A 175 5.19 -7.69 -9.06
C THR A 175 5.01 -7.58 -7.55
N LEU A 176 5.84 -6.76 -6.91
CA LEU A 176 5.77 -6.44 -5.49
C LEU A 176 5.73 -4.93 -5.29
N VAL A 177 4.81 -4.51 -4.45
CA VAL A 177 4.80 -3.17 -3.88
C VAL A 177 4.89 -3.35 -2.36
N ALA A 178 6.09 -3.19 -1.83
CA ALA A 178 6.36 -3.41 -0.41
C ALA A 178 7.30 -2.34 0.14
N ALA A 179 7.15 -2.04 1.42
CA ALA A 179 7.84 -0.92 2.04
C ALA A 179 7.95 -1.07 3.56
N ASN A 180 8.92 -0.35 4.13
CA ASN A 180 8.87 0.08 5.52
C ASN A 180 8.12 1.42 5.60
N GLY A 181 7.03 1.44 6.34
CA GLY A 181 6.27 2.65 6.67
C GLY A 181 6.61 3.14 8.07
N VAL A 182 6.65 4.46 8.24
CA VAL A 182 6.75 5.11 9.55
C VAL A 182 5.68 6.19 9.63
N SER A 183 4.67 5.96 10.45
CA SER A 183 3.54 6.86 10.64
C SER A 183 3.65 7.65 11.95
N SER A 184 3.14 8.89 11.95
CA SER A 184 2.90 9.68 13.16
C SER A 184 1.67 10.57 12.94
N PRO A 185 0.94 10.96 14.00
CA PRO A 185 -0.14 11.93 13.85
C PRO A 185 0.36 13.21 13.16
N LEU A 186 -0.44 13.77 12.26
CA LEU A 186 -0.08 15.01 11.58
C LEU A 186 0.09 16.14 12.61
N ASN A 187 1.22 16.87 12.53
CA ASN A 187 1.63 17.87 13.51
C ASN A 187 1.89 17.32 14.93
N ALA A 188 2.27 16.05 15.05
CA ALA A 188 2.68 15.48 16.33
C ALA A 188 3.80 16.32 16.98
N PRO A 189 3.73 16.57 18.31
CA PRO A 189 4.82 17.19 19.04
C PRO A 189 6.14 16.40 18.90
N PRO A 190 7.30 17.07 19.04
CA PRO A 190 8.58 16.38 19.10
C PRO A 190 8.57 15.28 20.17
N GLY A 191 9.12 14.11 19.85
CA GLY A 191 9.24 12.98 20.77
C GLY A 191 8.03 12.04 20.82
N VAL A 192 6.93 12.32 20.09
CA VAL A 192 5.89 11.31 19.87
C VAL A 192 6.50 10.11 19.15
N PRO A 193 6.41 8.89 19.71
CA PRO A 193 6.92 7.69 19.05
C PRO A 193 6.22 7.49 17.71
N LYS A 194 7.01 7.25 16.67
CA LYS A 194 6.48 6.90 15.36
C LYS A 194 6.10 5.43 15.33
N ALA A 195 5.04 5.09 14.60
CA ALA A 195 4.56 3.73 14.44
C ALA A 195 5.20 3.09 13.19
N PRO A 196 6.10 2.11 13.35
CA PRO A 196 6.67 1.39 12.22
C PRO A 196 5.69 0.35 11.70
N ALA A 197 5.70 0.08 10.40
CA ALA A 197 4.99 -1.05 9.80
C ALA A 197 5.74 -1.57 8.58
N ILE A 198 5.68 -2.88 8.35
CA ILE A 198 5.97 -3.46 7.04
C ILE A 198 4.65 -3.49 6.26
N MET A 199 4.66 -2.96 5.04
CA MET A 199 3.60 -3.10 4.05
C MET A 199 4.08 -4.05 2.96
N CYS A 200 3.27 -5.05 2.59
CA CYS A 200 3.57 -5.98 1.52
C CYS A 200 2.33 -6.23 0.68
N HIS A 201 2.23 -5.59 -0.48
CA HIS A 201 1.29 -5.95 -1.52
C HIS A 201 1.97 -6.92 -2.49
N PHE A 202 1.65 -8.20 -2.33
CA PHE A 202 2.13 -9.26 -3.21
C PHE A 202 1.11 -9.47 -4.34
N ILE A 203 1.50 -9.17 -5.58
CA ILE A 203 0.56 -9.14 -6.71
C ILE A 203 0.79 -10.35 -7.62
N ARG A 204 -0.27 -11.13 -7.85
CA ARG A 204 -0.26 -12.26 -8.80
C ARG A 204 -1.16 -11.95 -10.00
N GLU A 205 -0.77 -12.45 -11.16
CA GLU A 205 -1.65 -12.51 -12.32
C GLU A 205 -2.66 -13.66 -12.14
N ILE A 206 -3.91 -13.40 -12.54
CA ILE A 206 -5.00 -14.38 -12.56
C ILE A 206 -5.72 -14.28 -13.90
N PRO A 207 -6.49 -15.31 -14.33
CA PRO A 207 -7.31 -15.19 -15.54
C PRO A 207 -8.19 -13.94 -15.50
N GLY A 208 -8.00 -13.06 -16.48
CA GLY A 208 -8.76 -11.81 -16.62
C GLY A 208 -8.33 -10.64 -15.74
N GLY A 209 -7.20 -10.71 -15.03
CA GLY A 209 -6.67 -9.55 -14.28
C GLY A 209 -5.55 -9.91 -13.31
N ILE A 210 -5.54 -9.24 -12.15
CA ILE A 210 -4.60 -9.52 -11.05
C ILE A 210 -5.33 -9.72 -9.73
N GLU A 211 -4.62 -10.22 -8.74
CA GLU A 211 -5.01 -10.17 -7.34
C GLU A 211 -3.92 -9.56 -6.47
N PHE A 212 -4.33 -8.65 -5.59
CA PHE A 212 -3.54 -8.15 -4.48
C PHE A 212 -3.69 -9.08 -3.30
N ARG A 213 -2.57 -9.62 -2.82
CA ARG A 213 -2.47 -10.34 -1.54
C ARG A 213 -1.65 -9.47 -0.60
N THR A 214 -2.37 -8.66 0.16
CA THR A 214 -1.78 -7.66 1.05
C THR A 214 -1.50 -8.25 2.42
N ARG A 215 -0.36 -7.92 3.01
CA ARG A 215 -0.02 -8.11 4.42
C ARG A 215 0.55 -6.81 4.99
N PHE A 216 0.12 -6.49 6.21
CA PHE A 216 0.73 -5.45 7.03
C PHE A 216 1.19 -6.07 8.34
N TRP A 217 2.39 -5.72 8.77
CA TRP A 217 2.95 -6.08 10.07
C TRP A 217 3.32 -4.80 10.82
N MET A 218 2.37 -4.29 11.62
CA MET A 218 2.56 -3.07 12.40
C MET A 218 3.42 -3.38 13.63
N GLY A 219 4.37 -2.51 13.93
CA GLY A 219 5.40 -2.72 14.95
C GLY A 219 6.70 -3.30 14.39
N TYR A 220 6.76 -3.62 13.09
CA TYR A 220 7.94 -4.20 12.45
C TYR A 220 8.49 -3.30 11.36
N HIS A 221 9.77 -3.50 11.04
CA HIS A 221 10.41 -3.13 9.77
C HIS A 221 11.26 -4.27 9.25
N ILE A 222 11.53 -4.28 7.94
CA ILE A 222 12.62 -5.06 7.36
C ILE A 222 13.94 -4.29 7.56
N VAL A 223 14.91 -4.92 8.22
CA VAL A 223 16.25 -4.39 8.45
C VAL A 223 17.25 -5.51 8.11
N ASP A 224 18.22 -5.22 7.24
CA ASP A 224 19.17 -6.22 6.72
C ASP A 224 18.46 -7.44 6.08
N LYS A 225 17.43 -7.17 5.27
CA LYS A 225 16.60 -8.18 4.59
C LYS A 225 15.84 -9.14 5.51
N LYS A 226 15.66 -8.76 6.79
CA LYS A 226 14.96 -9.56 7.80
C LYS A 226 13.97 -8.70 8.59
N PRO A 227 12.80 -9.22 8.97
CA PRO A 227 11.92 -8.49 9.86
C PRO A 227 12.55 -8.32 11.24
N LYS A 228 12.41 -7.12 11.80
CA LYS A 228 12.78 -6.78 13.18
C LYS A 228 11.59 -6.11 13.85
N LEU A 229 11.22 -6.61 15.04
CA LEU A 229 10.26 -5.97 15.90
C LEU A 229 10.88 -4.69 16.48
N LEU A 230 10.23 -3.55 16.26
CA LEU A 230 10.69 -2.24 16.70
C LEU A 230 9.84 -1.65 17.84
N LEU A 231 8.81 -2.38 18.30
CA LEU A 231 8.05 -1.96 19.46
C LEU A 231 8.91 -2.00 20.71
N PRO A 232 8.86 -0.96 21.57
CA PRO A 232 9.47 -1.02 22.89
C PRO A 232 8.85 -2.15 23.72
N PRO A 233 9.62 -2.76 24.65
CA PRO A 233 9.11 -3.84 25.50
C PRO A 233 7.81 -3.46 26.22
N GLY A 234 6.81 -4.34 26.16
CA GLY A 234 5.51 -4.15 26.82
C GLY A 234 4.52 -3.24 26.09
N ILE A 235 4.92 -2.58 25.00
CA ILE A 235 4.03 -1.77 24.18
C ILE A 235 3.22 -2.66 23.24
N LYS A 236 1.94 -2.32 23.08
CA LYS A 236 1.02 -3.00 22.16
C LYS A 236 0.39 -2.00 21.21
N ILE A 237 0.28 -2.40 19.94
CA ILE A 237 -0.53 -1.69 18.96
C ILE A 237 -2.00 -1.75 19.40
N PRO A 238 -2.73 -0.62 19.42
CA PRO A 238 -4.16 -0.62 19.70
C PRO A 238 -4.95 -1.33 18.60
N GLU A 239 -5.97 -2.12 18.94
CA GLU A 239 -6.80 -2.88 17.97
C GLU A 239 -7.42 -2.01 16.86
N VAL A 240 -7.74 -0.76 17.17
CA VAL A 240 -8.32 0.17 16.20
C VAL A 240 -7.38 0.42 15.01
N ALA A 241 -6.06 0.40 15.22
CA ALA A 241 -5.08 0.68 14.18
C ALA A 241 -5.09 -0.37 13.04
N PRO A 242 -4.84 -1.67 13.27
CA PRO A 242 -4.88 -2.68 12.21
C PRO A 242 -6.28 -2.86 11.63
N ARG A 243 -7.35 -2.69 12.42
CA ARG A 243 -8.73 -2.71 11.92
C ARG A 243 -8.98 -1.61 10.89
N ASN A 244 -8.63 -0.38 11.25
CA ASN A 244 -8.82 0.79 10.41
C ASN A 244 -7.96 0.69 9.15
N LEU A 245 -6.69 0.32 9.28
CA LEU A 245 -5.79 0.09 8.14
C LEU A 245 -6.33 -0.99 7.19
N ALA A 246 -6.77 -2.14 7.72
CA ALA A 246 -7.34 -3.20 6.91
C ALA A 246 -8.61 -2.73 6.18
N THR A 247 -9.48 -2.00 6.86
CA THR A 247 -10.71 -1.42 6.28
C THR A 247 -10.38 -0.41 5.17
N HIS A 248 -9.48 0.53 5.45
CA HIS A 248 -8.99 1.52 4.48
C HIS A 248 -8.42 0.85 3.22
N ASN A 249 -7.63 -0.20 3.41
CA ASN A 249 -7.03 -0.92 2.30
C ASN A 249 -8.06 -1.66 1.42
N VAL A 250 -9.17 -2.14 1.98
CA VAL A 250 -10.30 -2.64 1.17
C VAL A 250 -10.89 -1.52 0.32
N LEU A 251 -11.12 -0.36 0.92
CA LEU A 251 -11.77 0.79 0.30
C LEU A 251 -10.95 1.38 -0.86
N GLU A 252 -9.69 1.71 -0.59
CA GLU A 252 -8.80 2.38 -1.56
C GLU A 252 -8.52 1.49 -2.78
N TYR A 253 -8.29 0.18 -2.58
CA TYR A 253 -7.97 -0.72 -3.68
C TYR A 253 -9.21 -1.18 -4.45
N THR A 254 -10.38 -1.24 -3.81
CA THR A 254 -11.65 -1.35 -4.54
C THR A 254 -11.82 -0.14 -5.46
N ASN A 255 -11.57 1.07 -4.95
CA ASN A 255 -11.70 2.28 -5.75
C ASN A 255 -10.69 2.29 -6.91
N LEU A 256 -9.42 2.02 -6.64
CA LEU A 256 -8.36 1.98 -7.66
C LEU A 256 -8.69 0.99 -8.78
N ALA A 257 -9.12 -0.23 -8.44
CA ALA A 257 -9.49 -1.25 -9.41
C ALA A 257 -10.58 -0.78 -10.39
N SER A 258 -11.46 0.12 -9.96
CA SER A 258 -12.60 0.60 -10.76
C SER A 258 -12.24 1.58 -11.87
N PHE A 259 -11.05 2.18 -11.83
CA PHE A 259 -10.66 3.21 -12.80
C PHE A 259 -9.24 3.06 -13.32
N LEU A 260 -8.39 2.24 -12.69
CA LEU A 260 -6.98 2.10 -13.08
C LEU A 260 -6.79 1.77 -14.57
N PRO A 261 -7.53 0.81 -15.19
CA PRO A 261 -7.38 0.55 -16.62
C PRO A 261 -7.78 1.74 -17.51
N GLU A 262 -8.73 2.55 -17.06
CA GLU A 262 -9.21 3.73 -17.80
C GLU A 262 -8.18 4.85 -17.75
N ILE A 263 -7.73 5.24 -16.55
CA ILE A 263 -6.75 6.32 -16.39
C ILE A 263 -5.40 5.93 -17.01
N TYR A 264 -4.96 4.67 -16.90
CA TYR A 264 -3.74 4.19 -17.54
C TYR A 264 -3.77 4.41 -19.06
N ARG A 265 -4.91 4.11 -19.72
CA ARG A 265 -5.10 4.35 -21.16
C ARG A 265 -5.13 5.84 -21.49
N GLU A 266 -5.85 6.65 -20.70
CA GLU A 266 -5.94 8.09 -20.92
C GLU A 266 -4.59 8.79 -20.79
N GLN A 267 -3.78 8.37 -19.81
CA GLN A 267 -2.41 8.86 -19.60
C GLN A 267 -1.38 8.14 -20.50
N LYS A 268 -1.82 7.20 -21.35
CA LYS A 268 -0.98 6.43 -22.28
C LYS A 268 0.19 5.69 -21.61
N GLY A 269 0.06 5.34 -20.34
CA GLY A 269 1.14 4.76 -19.54
C GLY A 269 2.36 5.68 -19.30
N VAL A 270 2.24 6.98 -19.57
CA VAL A 270 3.31 7.96 -19.37
C VAL A 270 3.34 8.42 -17.89
N ILE A 271 4.53 8.60 -17.32
CA ILE A 271 4.71 8.99 -15.91
C ILE A 271 4.59 10.51 -15.72
N ALA A 272 5.19 11.28 -16.62
CA ALA A 272 5.06 12.73 -16.70
C ALA A 272 5.25 13.15 -18.17
N GLU A 273 4.52 14.18 -18.56
CA GLU A 273 4.67 14.87 -19.86
C GLU A 273 5.90 15.78 -19.88
#